data_AF-A0A523MI24-F1
#
_entry.id   AF-A0A523MI24-F1
#
_cell.length_a   1.000
_cell.length_b   1.000
_cell.length_c   1.000
_cell.angle_alpha   90.00
_cell.angle_beta   90.00
_cell.angle_gamma   90.00
#
_symmetry.space_group_name_H-M   'P 1'
#
loop_
_entity.id
_entity.type
_entity.pdbx_description
1 polymer ?
#
loop_
_entity_poly.entity_id
_entity_poly.type
_entity_poly.pdbx_seq_one_letter_code
_entity_poly.pdbx_strand_id
1 'polypeptide(L)'
;MDRVDRGRRLVVRQDTINECYMTWLPTGCARPDLAELDAFWAAADLTGPYAVRWIGLDDESTEQVIDLIRAGDKTGTFTLPWIVARTAEPTPAVGDAIILVDFGGHPRLIVRLKNIEQVAFGQITTTHTALDGTPVRDLAIWKPMHTQYWNAMLAPHNLVVDEDMPVWVEAFELLR
;
A
#
# COMPACT_ATOMS: atom_id res chain seq x y z
N MET A 1 8.53 -23.05 33.18
CA MET A 1 8.64 -24.15 32.20
C MET A 1 7.62 -23.85 31.12
N ASP A 2 8.14 -23.40 29.98
CA ASP A 2 7.43 -22.74 28.89
C ASP A 2 6.31 -23.56 28.26
N ARG A 3 5.26 -22.86 27.82
CA ARG A 3 4.84 -22.87 26.41
C ARG A 3 3.93 -21.67 26.13
N VAL A 4 4.55 -20.65 25.54
CA VAL A 4 3.90 -19.55 24.82
C VAL A 4 3.15 -20.16 23.64
N ASP A 5 1.82 -20.03 23.66
CA ASP A 5 0.96 -20.36 22.54
C ASP A 5 1.26 -19.37 21.40
N ARG A 6 1.91 -19.87 20.33
CA ARG A 6 2.31 -19.04 19.19
C ARG A 6 1.06 -18.69 18.41
N GLY A 7 0.77 -17.39 18.34
CA GLY A 7 -0.37 -16.79 17.67
C GLY A 7 -0.69 -17.43 16.32
N ARG A 8 -1.95 -17.84 16.18
CA ARG A 8 -2.53 -18.21 14.89
C ARG A 8 -2.48 -16.99 13.96
N ARG A 9 -1.70 -17.10 12.90
CA ARG A 9 -1.78 -16.22 11.72
C ARG A 9 -3.18 -16.38 11.14
N LEU A 10 -4.00 -15.33 11.20
CA LEU A 10 -5.28 -15.29 10.51
C LEU A 10 -4.98 -15.17 9.01
N VAL A 11 -4.94 -16.30 8.33
CA VAL A 11 -4.88 -16.37 6.86
C VAL A 11 -6.30 -16.11 6.36
N VAL A 12 -6.47 -15.12 5.49
CA VAL A 12 -7.71 -14.89 4.75
C VAL A 12 -8.07 -16.18 4.02
N ARG A 13 -9.06 -16.90 4.54
CA ARG A 13 -9.68 -18.03 3.84
C ARG A 13 -10.53 -17.45 2.72
N GLN A 14 -10.54 -18.13 1.58
CA GLN A 14 -11.33 -17.83 0.37
C GLN A 14 -12.85 -17.70 0.57
N ASP A 15 -13.36 -17.72 1.81
CA ASP A 15 -14.80 -17.76 2.11
C ASP A 15 -15.35 -16.45 2.72
N THR A 16 -14.57 -15.37 2.77
CA THR A 16 -15.04 -14.04 3.19
C THR A 16 -14.40 -12.93 2.37
N ILE A 17 -14.72 -12.86 1.07
CA ILE A 17 -14.42 -11.69 0.22
C ILE A 17 -15.59 -10.68 0.31
N ASN A 18 -16.14 -10.45 1.51
CA ASN A 18 -17.28 -9.53 1.69
C ASN A 18 -16.88 -8.13 2.19
N GLU A 19 -15.60 -7.88 2.43
CA GLU A 19 -15.09 -6.56 2.75
C GLU A 19 -13.72 -6.41 2.06
N CYS A 20 -13.68 -5.84 0.86
CA CYS A 20 -12.43 -5.30 0.34
C CYS A 20 -11.93 -4.28 1.39
N TYR A 21 -10.90 -4.65 2.14
CA TYR A 21 -10.27 -3.85 3.20
C TYR A 21 -9.48 -2.68 2.60
N MET A 22 -10.14 -1.85 1.80
CA MET A 22 -9.69 -0.55 1.36
C MET A 22 -10.40 0.47 2.25
N THR A 23 -9.85 0.76 3.43
CA THR A 23 -10.50 1.70 4.36
C THR A 23 -10.44 3.13 3.84
N TRP A 24 -9.54 3.40 2.89
CA TRP A 24 -9.40 4.70 2.25
C TRP A 24 -9.50 4.57 0.72
N LEU A 25 -10.65 4.98 0.18
CA LEU A 25 -10.82 5.31 -1.22
C LEU A 25 -11.00 6.83 -1.31
N PRO A 26 -10.36 7.52 -2.28
CA PRO A 26 -10.72 8.90 -2.56
C PRO A 26 -12.19 9.01 -2.88
N THR A 27 -12.70 10.19 -2.58
CA THR A 27 -14.00 10.61 -3.12
C THR A 27 -14.03 10.42 -4.64
N GLY A 28 -14.99 9.63 -5.12
CA GLY A 28 -15.22 9.38 -6.55
C GLY A 28 -14.58 8.10 -7.11
N CYS A 29 -13.71 7.43 -6.36
CA CYS A 29 -13.12 6.16 -6.78
C CYS A 29 -14.18 5.04 -6.77
N ALA A 30 -14.17 4.20 -7.80
CA ALA A 30 -15.05 3.05 -7.89
C ALA A 30 -14.50 1.85 -7.12
N ARG A 31 -15.41 1.04 -6.56
CA ARG A 31 -15.01 -0.23 -5.93
C ARG A 31 -14.58 -1.22 -7.00
N PRO A 32 -13.45 -1.92 -6.83
CA PRO A 32 -13.04 -2.98 -7.74
C PRO A 32 -14.08 -4.09 -7.85
N ASP A 33 -14.29 -4.59 -9.06
CA ASP A 33 -15.09 -5.78 -9.30
C ASP A 33 -14.28 -7.04 -8.93
N LEU A 34 -14.86 -7.89 -8.08
CA LEU A 34 -14.17 -9.08 -7.57
C LEU A 34 -13.87 -10.10 -8.67
N ALA A 35 -14.78 -10.27 -9.64
CA ALA A 35 -14.57 -11.22 -10.72
C ALA A 35 -13.47 -10.74 -11.68
N GLU A 36 -13.37 -9.42 -11.90
CA GLU A 36 -12.27 -8.82 -12.66
C GLU A 36 -10.92 -9.01 -11.94
N LEU A 37 -10.86 -8.78 -10.63
CA LEU A 37 -9.66 -9.03 -9.82
C LEU A 37 -9.22 -10.49 -9.86
N ASP A 38 -10.16 -11.43 -9.67
CA ASP A 38 -9.90 -12.87 -9.69
C ASP A 38 -9.39 -13.32 -11.06
N ALA A 39 -10.01 -12.82 -12.15
CA ALA A 39 -9.57 -13.11 -13.51
C ALA A 39 -8.18 -12.56 -13.80
N PHE A 40 -7.88 -11.33 -13.35
CA PHE A 40 -6.57 -10.71 -13.50
C PHE A 40 -5.48 -11.46 -12.74
N TRP A 41 -5.77 -11.88 -11.50
CA TRP A 41 -4.88 -12.70 -10.68
C TRP A 41 -4.62 -14.07 -11.30
N ALA A 42 -5.67 -14.78 -11.73
CA ALA A 42 -5.56 -16.10 -12.35
C ALA A 42 -4.72 -16.05 -13.64
N ALA A 43 -4.84 -14.97 -14.42
CA ALA A 43 -4.06 -14.78 -15.64
C ALA A 43 -2.56 -14.55 -15.41
N ALA A 44 -2.13 -14.26 -14.17
CA ALA A 44 -0.74 -14.04 -13.80
C ALA A 44 0.03 -15.32 -13.45
N ASP A 45 -0.65 -16.47 -13.38
CA ASP A 45 -0.08 -17.76 -12.93
C ASP A 45 0.62 -17.66 -11.56
N LEU A 46 0.05 -16.82 -10.68
CA LEU A 46 0.49 -16.65 -9.30
C LEU A 46 -0.38 -17.47 -8.35
N THR A 47 0.22 -17.90 -7.24
CA THR A 47 -0.48 -18.67 -6.20
C THR A 47 -0.48 -17.92 -4.87
N GLY A 48 -1.50 -18.16 -4.06
CA GLY A 48 -1.64 -17.57 -2.72
C GLY A 48 -2.58 -16.37 -2.71
N PRO A 49 -2.78 -15.76 -1.54
CA PRO A 49 -3.64 -14.59 -1.41
C PRO A 49 -2.97 -13.36 -2.01
N TYR A 50 -3.80 -12.39 -2.41
CA TYR A 50 -3.37 -11.05 -2.79
C TYR A 50 -4.11 -10.00 -1.97
N ALA A 51 -3.45 -8.87 -1.75
CA ALA A 51 -4.10 -7.64 -1.34
C ALA A 51 -4.50 -6.83 -2.57
N VAL A 52 -5.44 -5.91 -2.40
CA VAL A 52 -5.81 -4.93 -3.42
C VAL A 52 -5.42 -3.57 -2.87
N ARG A 53 -4.80 -2.72 -3.67
CA ARG A 53 -4.40 -1.38 -3.26
C ARG A 53 -4.60 -0.39 -4.38
N TRP A 54 -4.88 0.84 -3.99
CA TRP A 54 -4.86 1.99 -4.87
C TRP A 54 -3.70 2.91 -4.46
N ILE A 55 -3.02 3.52 -5.43
CA ILE A 55 -1.91 4.45 -5.20
C ILE A 55 -2.10 5.65 -6.12
N GLY A 56 -2.24 6.82 -5.52
CA GLY A 56 -2.53 8.09 -6.21
C GLY A 56 -3.29 9.04 -5.29
N LEU A 57 -3.71 10.18 -5.83
CA LEU A 57 -4.60 11.15 -5.17
C LEU A 57 -5.94 11.28 -5.90
N ASP A 58 -5.92 11.08 -7.22
CA ASP A 58 -7.02 11.19 -8.16
C ASP A 58 -6.75 10.29 -9.37
N ASP A 59 -7.64 10.30 -10.36
CA ASP A 59 -7.54 9.50 -11.58
C ASP A 59 -6.22 9.73 -12.33
N GLU A 60 -5.88 11.00 -12.60
CA GLU A 60 -4.68 11.36 -13.36
C GLU A 60 -3.38 10.91 -12.65
N SER A 61 -3.25 11.22 -11.35
CA SER A 61 -2.07 10.83 -10.58
C SER A 61 -1.95 9.31 -10.40
N THR A 62 -3.07 8.59 -10.38
CA THR A 62 -3.07 7.12 -10.34
C THR A 62 -2.43 6.53 -11.59
N GLU A 63 -2.85 7.01 -12.77
CA GLU A 63 -2.27 6.56 -14.04
C GLU A 63 -0.78 6.90 -14.13
N GLN A 64 -0.39 8.11 -13.71
CA GLN A 64 1.01 8.51 -13.68
C GLN A 64 1.83 7.58 -12.78
N VAL A 65 1.32 7.24 -11.59
CA VAL A 65 1.98 6.29 -10.68
C VAL A 65 2.09 4.89 -11.29
N ILE A 66 1.05 4.38 -11.95
CA ILE A 66 1.06 3.08 -12.63
C ILE A 66 2.18 3.07 -13.69
N ASP A 67 2.30 4.12 -14.49
CA ASP A 67 3.33 4.22 -15.52
C ASP A 67 4.75 4.29 -14.93
N LEU A 68 4.94 5.00 -13.81
CA LEU A 68 6.21 5.03 -13.09
C LEU A 68 6.60 3.65 -12.55
N ILE A 69 5.65 2.86 -12.07
CA ILE A 69 5.89 1.49 -11.60
C ILE A 69 6.23 0.58 -12.78
N ARG A 70 5.49 0.66 -13.89
CA ARG A 70 5.78 -0.08 -15.14
C ARG A 70 7.17 0.21 -15.67
N ALA A 71 7.60 1.47 -15.61
CA ALA A 71 8.93 1.89 -16.03
C ALA A 71 10.05 1.50 -15.05
N GLY A 72 9.71 0.97 -13.86
CA GLY A 72 10.66 0.64 -12.81
C GLY A 72 11.25 1.86 -12.09
N ASP A 73 10.67 3.05 -12.29
CA ASP A 73 11.11 4.28 -11.61
C ASP A 73 10.57 4.36 -10.18
N LYS A 74 9.32 3.92 -9.96
CA LYS A 74 8.75 3.73 -8.62
C LYS A 74 8.79 2.25 -8.24
N THR A 75 9.48 1.96 -7.14
CA THR A 75 9.75 0.58 -6.66
C THR A 75 9.41 0.38 -5.19
N GLY A 76 8.74 1.35 -4.56
CA GLY A 76 8.23 1.20 -3.21
C GLY A 76 7.03 2.07 -2.90
N THR A 77 6.45 1.79 -1.74
CA THR A 77 5.28 2.48 -1.17
C THR A 77 5.45 2.62 0.34
N PHE A 78 4.53 3.33 0.98
CA PHE A 78 4.63 3.70 2.38
C PHE A 78 3.30 3.46 3.10
N THR A 79 3.35 2.81 4.25
CA THR A 79 2.16 2.54 5.09
C THR A 79 2.31 3.15 6.46
N LEU A 80 1.20 3.66 7.01
CA LEU A 80 1.12 4.19 8.37
C LEU A 80 0.65 3.10 9.34
N PRO A 81 1.52 2.57 10.21
CA PRO A 81 1.15 1.56 11.21
C PRO A 81 0.05 2.06 12.15
N TRP A 82 0.00 3.37 12.39
CA TRP A 82 -1.05 4.00 13.21
C TRP A 82 -2.45 3.87 12.62
N ILE A 83 -2.57 3.89 11.28
CA ILE A 83 -3.83 3.64 10.58
C ILE A 83 -4.16 2.16 10.63
N VAL A 84 -3.21 1.29 10.27
CA VAL A 84 -3.39 -0.18 10.29
C VAL A 84 -3.85 -0.67 11.67
N ALA A 85 -3.32 -0.12 12.76
CA ALA A 85 -3.74 -0.48 14.13
C ALA A 85 -5.17 -0.05 14.50
N ARG A 86 -5.79 0.81 13.70
CA ARG A 86 -7.12 1.42 13.95
C ARG A 86 -8.16 1.04 12.90
N THR A 87 -7.74 0.37 11.83
CA THR A 87 -8.61 -0.14 10.78
C THR A 87 -8.57 -1.66 10.79
N ALA A 88 -9.36 -2.27 9.90
CA ALA A 88 -9.31 -3.72 9.69
C ALA A 88 -8.25 -4.12 8.64
N GLU A 89 -7.36 -3.19 8.26
CA GLU A 89 -6.32 -3.47 7.26
C GLU A 89 -5.28 -4.46 7.81
N PRO A 90 -4.86 -5.43 7.00
CA PRO A 90 -3.81 -6.35 7.42
C PRO A 90 -2.45 -5.63 7.52
N THR A 91 -1.62 -6.08 8.45
CA THR A 91 -0.20 -5.71 8.47
C THR A 91 0.50 -6.33 7.26
N PRO A 92 1.18 -5.55 6.41
CA PRO A 92 1.90 -6.06 5.25
C PRO A 92 3.09 -6.93 5.67
N ALA A 93 3.38 -7.94 4.86
CA ALA A 93 4.51 -8.84 5.04
C ALA A 93 5.32 -8.98 3.75
N VAL A 94 6.63 -9.24 3.91
CA VAL A 94 7.48 -9.62 2.78
C VAL A 94 6.93 -10.88 2.11
N GLY A 95 6.80 -10.83 0.78
CA GLY A 95 6.19 -11.87 -0.04
C GLY A 95 4.73 -11.61 -0.40
N ASP A 96 4.06 -10.68 0.27
CA ASP A 96 2.67 -10.32 -0.05
C ASP A 96 2.60 -9.77 -1.48
N ALA A 97 1.64 -10.30 -2.24
CA ALA A 97 1.31 -9.79 -3.56
C ALA A 97 0.18 -8.76 -3.46
N ILE A 98 0.28 -7.71 -4.25
CA ILE A 98 -0.67 -6.59 -4.25
C ILE A 98 -1.11 -6.34 -5.68
N ILE A 99 -2.40 -6.43 -5.94
CA ILE A 99 -3.01 -5.93 -7.17
C ILE A 99 -3.20 -4.42 -7.02
N LEU A 100 -2.58 -3.65 -7.90
CA LEU A 100 -2.80 -2.22 -8.01
C LEU A 100 -3.95 -1.96 -8.96
N VAL A 101 -4.95 -1.19 -8.51
CA VAL A 101 -6.12 -0.80 -9.30
C VAL A 101 -6.05 0.67 -9.71
N ASP A 102 -6.75 1.04 -10.79
CA ASP A 102 -6.97 2.45 -11.15
C ASP A 102 -8.15 3.08 -10.41
N PHE A 103 -8.46 4.35 -10.73
CA PHE A 103 -9.57 5.10 -10.12
C PHE A 103 -10.95 4.54 -10.48
N GLY A 104 -11.04 3.80 -11.59
CA GLY A 104 -12.23 3.03 -11.99
C GLY A 104 -12.34 1.68 -11.27
N GLY A 105 -11.36 1.32 -10.43
CA GLY A 105 -11.32 0.04 -9.73
C GLY A 105 -10.82 -1.12 -10.59
N HIS A 106 -10.34 -0.87 -11.82
CA HIS A 106 -9.85 -1.92 -12.70
C HIS A 106 -8.42 -2.32 -12.30
N PRO A 107 -8.06 -3.62 -12.29
CA PRO A 107 -6.71 -4.06 -12.00
C PRO A 107 -5.72 -3.71 -13.11
N ARG A 108 -4.55 -3.21 -12.72
CA ARG A 108 -3.56 -2.64 -13.64
C ARG A 108 -2.19 -3.28 -13.55
N LEU A 109 -1.74 -3.59 -12.33
CA LEU A 109 -0.45 -4.20 -12.07
C LEU A 109 -0.54 -5.19 -10.91
N ILE A 110 0.44 -6.09 -10.84
CA ILE A 110 0.71 -6.91 -9.65
C ILE A 110 2.12 -6.62 -9.19
N VAL A 111 2.28 -6.24 -7.93
CA VAL A 111 3.58 -6.10 -7.29
C VAL A 111 3.74 -7.08 -6.14
N ARG A 112 4.98 -7.39 -5.75
CA ARG A 112 5.28 -8.19 -4.56
C ARG A 112 6.20 -7.44 -3.63
N LEU A 113 5.85 -7.37 -2.35
CA LEU A 113 6.72 -6.78 -1.33
C LEU A 113 7.97 -7.64 -1.13
N LYS A 114 9.14 -7.03 -1.25
CA LYS A 114 10.46 -7.68 -1.09
C LYS A 114 11.16 -7.30 0.21
N ASN A 115 10.90 -6.09 0.71
CA ASN A 115 11.47 -5.60 1.95
C ASN A 115 10.51 -4.65 2.64
N ILE A 116 10.47 -4.70 3.96
CA ILE A 116 9.71 -3.76 4.78
C ILE A 116 10.64 -3.27 5.90
N GLU A 117 10.87 -1.97 5.93
CA GLU A 117 11.65 -1.30 6.97
C GLU A 117 10.74 -0.36 7.75
N GLN A 118 10.86 -0.32 9.07
CA GLN A 118 10.18 0.67 9.89
C GLN A 118 11.14 1.81 10.23
N VAL A 119 10.75 3.04 9.88
CA VAL A 119 11.50 4.27 10.17
C VAL A 119 10.59 5.30 10.81
N ALA A 120 11.10 6.13 11.70
CA ALA A 120 10.36 7.30 12.18
C ALA A 120 10.25 8.34 11.07
N PHE A 121 9.12 9.02 10.95
CA PHE A 121 8.89 10.00 9.88
C PHE A 121 10.00 11.05 9.81
N GLY A 122 10.45 11.58 10.95
CA GLY A 122 11.54 12.55 11.05
C GLY A 122 12.92 12.03 10.65
N GLN A 123 13.08 10.71 10.57
CA GLN A 123 14.31 10.03 10.16
C GLN A 123 14.27 9.57 8.69
N ILE A 124 13.20 9.86 7.95
CA ILE A 124 13.14 9.59 6.53
C ILE A 124 14.19 10.42 5.79
N THR A 125 14.98 9.74 4.98
CA THR A 125 16.06 10.30 4.17
C THR A 125 15.82 10.02 2.69
N THR A 126 16.66 10.61 1.83
CA THR A 126 16.65 10.34 0.39
C THR A 126 16.84 8.86 0.04
N THR A 127 17.51 8.07 0.89
CA THR A 127 17.63 6.61 0.71
C THR A 127 16.28 5.92 0.74
N HIS A 128 15.37 6.37 1.63
CA HIS A 128 14.03 5.81 1.75
C HIS A 128 13.12 6.32 0.62
N THR A 129 13.16 7.62 0.34
CA THR A 129 12.30 8.23 -0.69
C THR A 129 12.73 7.84 -2.11
N ALA A 130 13.95 7.38 -2.33
CA ALA A 130 14.44 6.90 -3.62
C ALA A 130 13.60 5.75 -4.23
N LEU A 131 12.85 5.01 -3.40
CA LEU A 131 11.90 3.99 -3.86
C LEU A 131 10.63 4.60 -4.48
N ASP A 132 10.34 5.86 -4.18
CA ASP A 132 9.21 6.58 -4.76
C ASP A 132 9.50 7.07 -6.17
N GLY A 133 8.47 7.49 -6.89
CA GLY A 133 8.60 7.99 -8.26
C GLY A 133 9.43 9.27 -8.35
N THR A 134 10.18 9.45 -9.44
CA THR A 134 11.00 10.64 -9.72
C THR A 134 10.29 11.97 -9.46
N PRO A 135 9.00 12.17 -9.82
CA PRO A 135 8.33 13.45 -9.60
C PRO A 135 8.25 13.88 -8.13
N VAL A 136 8.27 12.94 -7.18
CA VAL A 136 8.03 13.22 -5.76
C VAL A 136 9.16 12.77 -4.83
N ARG A 137 10.11 11.96 -5.28
CA ARG A 137 11.15 11.35 -4.41
C ARG A 137 12.17 12.32 -3.81
N ASP A 138 12.28 13.54 -4.34
CA ASP A 138 13.12 14.57 -3.70
C ASP A 138 12.55 14.85 -2.30
N LEU A 139 13.36 14.74 -1.25
CA LEU A 139 12.90 14.88 0.13
C LEU A 139 12.21 16.23 0.39
N ALA A 140 12.62 17.30 -0.29
CA ALA A 140 12.02 18.63 -0.17
C ALA A 140 10.59 18.69 -0.75
N ILE A 141 10.26 17.78 -1.67
CA ILE A 141 8.91 17.61 -2.25
C ILE A 141 8.13 16.54 -1.47
N TRP A 142 8.79 15.40 -1.26
CA TRP A 142 8.24 14.21 -0.63
C TRP A 142 7.64 14.52 0.74
N LYS A 143 8.40 15.22 1.59
CA LYS A 143 8.05 15.45 3.00
C LYS A 143 6.83 16.37 3.14
N PRO A 144 6.75 17.56 2.53
CA PRO A 144 5.53 18.39 2.59
C PRO A 144 4.30 17.69 2.00
N MET A 145 4.46 17.04 0.84
CA MET A 145 3.36 16.34 0.16
C MET A 145 2.78 15.22 1.04
N HIS A 146 3.64 14.34 1.57
CA HIS A 146 3.20 13.24 2.44
C HIS A 146 2.66 13.76 3.78
N THR A 147 3.22 14.84 4.34
CA THR A 147 2.65 15.47 5.55
C THR A 147 1.20 15.90 5.30
N GLN A 148 0.92 16.57 4.18
CA GLN A 148 -0.44 16.99 3.85
C GLN A 148 -1.37 15.80 3.64
N TYR A 149 -0.92 14.84 2.81
CA TYR A 149 -1.70 13.66 2.46
C TYR A 149 -2.02 12.79 3.68
N TRP A 150 -1.03 12.49 4.51
CA TRP A 150 -1.19 11.64 5.69
C TRP A 150 -1.96 12.32 6.82
N ASN A 151 -1.87 13.65 6.98
CA ASN A 151 -2.74 14.36 7.92
C ASN A 151 -4.23 14.19 7.56
N ALA A 152 -4.58 14.15 6.28
CA ALA A 152 -5.95 13.88 5.85
C ALA A 152 -6.41 12.47 6.24
N MET A 153 -5.53 11.47 6.16
CA MET A 153 -5.81 10.09 6.59
C MET A 153 -5.88 9.94 8.12
N LEU A 154 -5.04 10.68 8.84
CA LEU A 154 -4.90 10.60 10.31
C LEU A 154 -5.98 11.39 11.06
N ALA A 155 -6.51 12.46 10.47
CA ALA A 155 -7.49 13.34 11.11
C ALA A 155 -8.75 12.62 11.65
N PRO A 156 -9.38 11.67 10.94
CA PRO A 156 -10.51 10.90 11.47
C PRO A 156 -10.20 10.11 12.75
N HIS A 157 -8.93 9.85 13.02
CA HIS A 157 -8.44 9.13 14.19
C HIS A 157 -7.90 10.05 15.29
N ASN A 158 -8.10 11.37 15.17
CA ASN A 158 -7.52 12.39 16.05
C ASN A 158 -5.99 12.29 16.17
N LEU A 159 -5.35 11.92 15.07
CA LEU A 159 -3.89 11.87 14.94
C LEU A 159 -3.44 12.93 13.93
N VAL A 160 -2.17 13.31 14.04
CA VAL A 160 -1.47 14.16 13.08
C VAL A 160 -0.11 13.56 12.80
N VAL A 161 0.47 13.91 11.66
CA VAL A 161 1.85 13.57 11.34
C VAL A 161 2.76 14.17 12.42
N ASP A 162 3.61 13.31 12.96
CA ASP A 162 4.58 13.63 14.00
C ASP A 162 5.96 13.08 13.59
N GLU A 163 7.04 13.68 14.07
CA GLU A 163 8.40 13.24 13.71
C GLU A 163 8.71 11.84 14.22
N ASP A 164 8.10 11.40 15.33
CA ASP A 164 8.24 10.06 15.89
C ASP A 164 7.21 9.06 15.34
N MET A 165 6.34 9.50 14.42
CA MET A 165 5.36 8.62 13.78
C MET A 165 6.09 7.50 13.01
N PRO A 166 5.79 6.21 13.26
CA PRO A 166 6.39 5.13 12.50
C PRO A 166 5.83 5.11 11.08
N VAL A 167 6.68 4.77 10.12
CA VAL A 167 6.33 4.55 8.71
C VAL A 167 6.94 3.23 8.29
N TRP A 168 6.14 2.36 7.66
CA TRP A 168 6.66 1.19 6.96
C TRP A 168 7.02 1.58 5.53
N VAL A 169 8.32 1.52 5.21
CA VAL A 169 8.88 1.70 3.88
C VAL A 169 8.90 0.32 3.21
N GLU A 170 8.08 0.17 2.18
CA GLU A 170 7.82 -1.11 1.53
C GLU A 170 8.42 -1.12 0.13
N ALA A 171 9.56 -1.79 -0.05
CA ALA A 171 10.11 -2.03 -1.39
C ALA A 171 9.41 -3.20 -2.05
N PHE A 172 9.09 -3.08 -3.33
CA PHE A 172 8.43 -4.12 -4.10
C PHE A 172 9.13 -4.42 -5.43
N GLU A 173 8.73 -5.52 -6.06
CA GLU A 173 8.99 -5.80 -7.47
C GLU A 173 7.69 -5.84 -8.26
N LEU A 174 7.74 -5.41 -9.51
CA LEU A 174 6.68 -5.64 -10.47
C LEU A 174 6.68 -7.11 -10.91
N LEU A 175 5.52 -7.77 -10.86
CA LEU A 175 5.29 -9.12 -11.34
C LEU A 175 4.53 -9.14 -12.68
N ARG A 176 3.60 -8.20 -12.85
CA ARG A 176 2.73 -8.06 -14.03
C ARG A 176 2.30 -6.62 -14.22
#